data_AF-A0A3D1QTU1-F1
#
_entry.id   AF-A0A3D1QTU1-F1
#
_cell.length_a   1.000
_cell.length_b   1.000
_cell.length_c   1.000
_cell.angle_alpha   90.00
_cell.angle_beta   90.00
_cell.angle_gamma   90.00
#
_symmetry.space_group_name_H-M   'P 1'
#
loop_
_entity.id
_entity.type
_entity.pdbx_description
1 polymer ?
#
loop_
_entity_poly.entity_id
_entity_poly.type
_entity_poly.pdbx_seq_one_letter_code
_entity_poly.pdbx_strand_id
1 'polypeptide(L)'
;SEELEREGKYTLYLWPPHCIIGSEGHALVGLVHEARLFHDYVRQSQSWTEVKGNNPLTENYSVLRPEVLTRHDGGVLAEKNTRFLGRLLEADAVLIAGQAASHCVRFTIEDLLGEASARQLRLAEKLYLLTDCMSCVAVPDPRGGFAVD
;
A
#
# COMPACT_ATOMS: atom_id res chain seq x y z
N SER A 1 -3.41 -10.79 17.77
CA SER A 1 -3.66 -11.96 16.92
C SER A 1 -5.10 -11.94 16.43
N GLU A 2 -6.08 -11.87 17.33
CA GLU A 2 -7.51 -11.99 17.01
C GLU A 2 -8.02 -11.02 15.92
N GLU A 3 -7.63 -9.75 15.92
CA GLU A 3 -8.11 -8.77 14.93
C GLU A 3 -7.58 -9.05 13.51
N LEU A 4 -6.32 -9.48 13.39
CA LEU A 4 -5.72 -9.89 12.11
C LEU A 4 -6.38 -11.17 11.58
N GLU A 5 -6.60 -12.15 12.46
CA GLU A 5 -7.31 -13.40 12.14
C GLU A 5 -8.76 -13.12 11.70
N ARG A 6 -9.43 -12.16 12.34
CA ARG A 6 -10.79 -11.73 12.00
C ARG A 6 -10.87 -11.00 10.66
N GLU A 7 -9.85 -10.22 10.30
CA GLU A 7 -9.78 -9.55 8.98
C GLU A 7 -9.36 -10.49 7.84
N GLY A 8 -9.06 -11.76 8.12
CA GLY A 8 -8.71 -12.75 7.09
C GLY A 8 -7.35 -12.52 6.42
N LYS A 9 -6.54 -11.59 6.93
CA LYS A 9 -5.16 -11.34 6.47
C LYS A 9 -4.23 -12.33 7.18
N TYR A 10 -3.90 -13.44 6.52
CA TYR A 10 -3.07 -14.51 7.10
C TYR A 10 -1.56 -14.21 7.07
N THR A 11 -0.88 -14.70 8.13
CA THR A 11 0.56 -14.72 8.47
C THR A 11 1.26 -13.36 8.56
N LEU A 12 1.46 -12.90 9.80
CA LEU A 12 2.36 -11.78 10.08
C LEU A 12 3.82 -12.19 9.80
N TYR A 13 4.42 -11.59 8.79
CA TYR A 13 5.83 -11.76 8.48
C TYR A 13 6.66 -10.71 9.23
N LEU A 14 7.72 -11.17 9.90
CA LEU A 14 8.75 -10.27 10.40
C LEU A 14 9.77 -10.03 9.29
N TRP A 15 9.78 -8.81 8.75
CA TRP A 15 10.72 -8.40 7.72
C TRP A 15 12.07 -7.97 8.31
N PRO A 16 13.17 -8.17 7.57
CA PRO A 16 14.42 -7.44 7.87
C PRO A 16 14.17 -5.93 7.90
N PRO A 17 14.94 -5.15 8.69
CA PRO A 17 14.80 -3.70 8.69
C PRO A 17 14.95 -3.11 7.29
N HIS A 18 13.96 -2.35 6.83
CA HIS A 18 13.90 -1.75 5.51
C HIS A 18 13.13 -0.43 5.56
N CYS A 19 13.30 0.42 4.52
CA CYS A 19 12.58 1.69 4.38
C CYS A 19 12.61 2.60 5.63
N ILE A 20 13.71 2.57 6.41
CA ILE A 20 13.83 3.33 7.64
C ILE A 20 13.82 4.82 7.32
N ILE A 21 12.93 5.59 7.95
CA ILE A 21 12.77 7.03 7.70
C ILE A 21 14.12 7.73 7.86
N GLY A 22 14.52 8.48 6.83
CA GLY A 22 15.80 9.19 6.77
C GLY A 22 16.99 8.36 6.29
N SER A 23 16.83 7.06 6.08
CA SER A 23 17.84 6.21 5.41
C SER A 23 17.72 6.30 3.89
N GLU A 24 18.77 5.87 3.19
CA GLU A 24 18.77 5.75 1.73
C GLU A 24 17.64 4.81 1.24
N GLY A 25 17.41 3.71 1.94
CA GLY A 25 16.38 2.72 1.59
C GLY A 25 14.93 3.24 1.71
N HIS A 26 14.71 4.42 2.29
CA HIS A 26 13.40 5.07 2.32
C HIS A 26 13.15 5.98 1.10
N ALA A 27 14.20 6.40 0.39
CA ALA A 27 14.07 7.27 -0.76
C ALA A 27 13.45 6.53 -1.97
N LEU A 28 12.75 7.27 -2.82
CA LEU A 28 12.38 6.76 -4.15
C LEU A 28 13.65 6.48 -4.96
N VAL A 29 13.63 5.40 -5.74
CA VAL A 29 14.69 5.12 -6.72
C VAL A 29 14.86 6.33 -7.64
N GLY A 30 16.11 6.74 -7.87
CA GLY A 30 16.45 7.99 -8.57
C GLY A 30 15.70 8.19 -9.88
N LEU A 31 15.63 7.16 -10.73
CA LEU A 31 14.91 7.22 -12.02
C LEU A 31 13.42 7.52 -11.87
N VAL A 32 12.75 6.94 -10.86
CA VAL A 32 11.32 7.21 -10.58
C VAL A 32 11.15 8.62 -10.02
N HIS A 33 12.06 9.05 -9.15
CA HIS A 33 12.03 10.39 -8.58
C HIS A 33 12.24 11.48 -9.65
N GLU A 34 13.21 11.30 -10.55
CA GLU A 34 13.48 12.19 -11.67
C GLU A 34 12.29 12.28 -12.63
N ALA A 35 11.70 11.14 -13.01
CA ALA A 35 10.51 11.11 -13.87
C ALA A 35 9.32 11.84 -13.24
N ARG A 36 9.11 11.64 -11.93
CA ARG A 36 8.09 12.36 -11.14
C ARG A 36 8.33 13.87 -11.17
N LEU A 37 9.55 14.32 -10.89
CA LEU A 37 9.89 15.75 -10.89
C LEU A 37 9.77 16.39 -12.29
N PHE A 38 10.20 15.67 -13.32
CA PHE A 38 10.03 16.12 -14.70
C PHE A 38 8.55 16.30 -15.05
N HIS A 39 7.72 15.31 -14.72
CA HIS A 39 6.27 15.41 -14.88
C HIS A 39 5.68 16.62 -14.14
N ASP A 40 6.10 16.86 -12.89
CA ASP A 40 5.63 18.00 -12.10
C ASP A 40 5.94 19.33 -12.77
N TYR A 41 7.15 19.46 -13.30
CA TYR A 41 7.62 20.65 -14.00
C TYR A 41 6.81 20.90 -15.28
N VAL A 42 6.68 19.89 -16.15
CA VAL A 42 6.01 20.06 -17.45
C VAL A 42 4.50 20.22 -17.34
N ARG A 43 3.89 19.65 -16.29
CA ARG A 43 2.44 19.77 -16.03
C ARG A 43 2.10 20.92 -15.09
N GLN A 44 3.09 21.62 -14.55
CA GLN A 44 2.93 22.65 -13.51
C GLN A 44 2.02 22.16 -12.37
N SER A 45 2.18 20.90 -11.99
CA SER A 45 1.31 20.22 -11.03
C SER A 45 2.18 19.46 -10.05
N GLN A 46 2.01 19.71 -8.77
CA GLN A 46 2.80 19.03 -7.75
C GLN A 46 2.38 17.56 -7.63
N SER A 47 3.35 16.64 -7.79
CA SER A 47 3.11 15.23 -7.52
C SER A 47 2.81 15.01 -6.04
N TRP A 48 1.92 14.07 -5.82
CA TRP A 48 1.52 13.66 -4.50
C TRP A 48 2.43 12.54 -3.98
N THR A 49 2.70 12.53 -2.67
CA THR A 49 3.49 11.46 -2.02
C THR A 49 2.86 11.13 -0.68
N GLU A 50 2.56 9.85 -0.48
CA GLU A 50 2.04 9.31 0.78
C GLU A 50 3.12 8.45 1.43
N VAL A 51 3.31 8.65 2.74
CA VAL A 51 4.19 7.83 3.56
C VAL A 51 3.31 6.94 4.42
N LYS A 52 3.64 5.64 4.51
CA LYS A 52 2.91 4.63 5.29
C LYS A 52 3.85 3.87 6.21
N GLY A 53 3.31 3.22 7.25
CA GLY A 53 4.10 2.38 8.17
C GLY A 53 4.85 3.15 9.26
N ASN A 54 4.33 4.32 9.66
CA ASN A 54 4.92 5.15 10.73
C ASN A 54 4.50 4.73 12.14
N ASN A 55 3.46 3.90 12.28
CA ASN A 55 3.02 3.39 13.58
C ASN A 55 3.71 2.03 13.87
N PRO A 56 4.56 1.93 14.90
CA PRO A 56 5.32 0.72 15.17
C PRO A 56 4.48 -0.46 15.67
N LEU A 57 3.21 -0.25 16.02
CA LEU A 57 2.33 -1.28 16.57
C LEU A 57 1.41 -1.92 15.52
N THR A 58 1.52 -1.54 14.24
CA THR A 58 0.71 -2.10 13.16
C THR A 58 1.43 -2.08 11.82
N GLU A 59 1.28 -3.16 11.05
CA GLU A 59 1.73 -3.20 9.66
C GLU A 59 0.79 -2.38 8.76
N ASN A 60 1.33 -1.87 7.66
CA ASN A 60 0.66 -0.94 6.77
C ASN A 60 1.02 -1.25 5.31
N TYR A 61 0.76 -2.48 4.84
CA TYR A 61 1.01 -2.85 3.43
C TYR A 61 0.25 -1.96 2.46
N SER A 62 -1.06 -1.85 2.65
CA SER A 62 -1.90 -0.93 1.91
C SER A 62 -1.54 0.51 2.26
N VAL A 63 -1.39 1.38 1.27
CA VAL A 63 -1.21 2.82 1.53
C VAL A 63 -2.48 3.49 2.06
N LEU A 64 -3.63 2.80 1.99
CA LEU A 64 -4.94 3.36 2.34
C LEU A 64 -5.30 3.17 3.82
N ARG A 65 -4.77 2.15 4.47
CA ARG A 65 -4.98 1.92 5.90
C ARG A 65 -3.95 0.95 6.50
N PRO A 66 -3.64 1.09 7.79
CA PRO A 66 -3.00 0.04 8.55
C PRO A 66 -3.87 -1.21 8.68
N GLU A 67 -3.24 -2.35 8.98
CA GLU A 67 -3.93 -3.62 9.18
C GLU A 67 -4.76 -3.65 10.45
N VAL A 68 -4.31 -2.94 11.49
CA VAL A 68 -5.00 -2.86 12.78
C VAL A 68 -5.23 -1.40 13.14
N LEU A 69 -6.49 -1.03 13.36
CA LEU A 69 -6.90 0.34 13.67
C LEU A 69 -7.18 0.56 15.16
N THR A 70 -7.27 -0.51 15.94
CA THR A 70 -7.68 -0.52 17.35
C THR A 70 -6.64 -1.18 18.23
N ARG A 71 -6.41 -0.62 19.42
CA ARG A 71 -5.57 -1.21 20.45
C ARG A 71 -6.35 -2.28 21.21
N HIS A 72 -5.62 -3.16 21.89
CA HIS A 72 -6.20 -4.24 22.71
C HIS A 72 -7.09 -3.72 23.86
N ASP A 73 -6.92 -2.46 24.28
CA ASP A 73 -7.75 -1.79 25.29
C ASP A 73 -8.94 -1.02 24.69
N GLY A 74 -9.22 -1.21 23.40
CA GLY A 74 -10.31 -0.53 22.68
C GLY A 74 -9.98 0.91 22.25
N GLY A 75 -8.79 1.43 22.56
CA GLY A 75 -8.34 2.73 22.09
C GLY A 75 -8.08 2.76 20.57
N VAL A 76 -8.11 3.94 19.97
CA VAL A 76 -7.71 4.13 18.57
C VAL A 76 -6.20 3.93 18.45
N LEU A 77 -5.77 3.06 17.53
CA LEU A 77 -4.36 2.84 17.20
C LEU A 77 -3.94 3.66 15.99
N ALA A 78 -4.74 3.64 14.93
CA ALA A 78 -4.49 4.34 13.69
C ALA A 78 -5.78 4.55 12.90
N GLU A 79 -5.71 5.36 11.85
CA GLU A 79 -6.86 5.73 11.03
C GLU A 79 -6.59 5.42 9.55
N LYS A 80 -7.68 5.29 8.78
CA LYS A 80 -7.60 5.17 7.34
C LYS A 80 -7.15 6.50 6.73
N ASN A 81 -6.40 6.45 5.63
CA ASN A 81 -6.03 7.62 4.84
C ASN A 81 -7.21 8.06 3.95
N THR A 82 -8.24 8.63 4.56
CA THR A 82 -9.48 9.05 3.88
C THR A 82 -9.23 10.12 2.81
N ARG A 83 -8.23 10.98 3.02
CA ARG A 83 -7.83 12.05 2.09
C ARG A 83 -7.29 11.45 0.78
N PHE A 84 -6.33 10.52 0.87
CA PHE A 84 -5.77 9.89 -0.31
C PHE A 84 -6.79 8.98 -1.00
N LEU A 85 -7.58 8.24 -0.21
CA LEU A 85 -8.67 7.42 -0.72
C LEU A 85 -9.67 8.26 -1.55
N GLY A 86 -10.11 9.41 -1.03
CA GLY A 86 -11.01 10.31 -1.76
C GLY A 86 -10.44 10.72 -3.12
N ARG A 87 -9.16 11.09 -3.16
CA ARG A 87 -8.45 11.45 -4.40
C ARG A 87 -8.46 10.32 -5.44
N LEU A 88 -8.22 9.08 -5.03
CA LEU A 88 -8.26 7.92 -5.93
C LEU A 88 -9.67 7.62 -6.42
N LEU A 89 -10.67 7.75 -5.54
CA LEU A 89 -12.07 7.52 -5.89
C LEU A 89 -12.64 8.59 -6.82
N GLU A 90 -12.11 9.81 -6.79
CA GLU A 90 -12.51 10.92 -7.67
C GLU A 90 -11.81 10.90 -9.04
N ALA A 91 -10.63 10.28 -9.15
CA ALA A 91 -9.86 10.26 -10.39
C ALA A 91 -10.61 9.56 -11.54
N ASP A 92 -10.47 10.05 -12.78
CA ASP A 92 -11.07 9.41 -13.96
C ASP A 92 -10.44 8.07 -14.31
N ALA A 93 -9.14 7.92 -14.02
CA ALA A 93 -8.36 6.70 -14.19
C ALA A 93 -7.29 6.58 -13.10
N VAL A 94 -7.04 5.37 -12.62
CA VAL A 94 -6.02 5.03 -11.63
C VAL A 94 -5.13 3.94 -12.21
N LEU A 95 -3.88 4.29 -12.55
CA LEU A 95 -2.86 3.35 -12.97
C LEU A 95 -2.05 2.94 -11.73
N ILE A 96 -1.89 1.64 -11.53
CA ILE A 96 -1.17 1.08 -10.39
C ILE A 96 0.02 0.29 -10.93
N ALA A 97 1.19 0.55 -10.34
CA ALA A 97 2.48 -0.09 -10.63
C ALA A 97 3.32 -0.10 -9.34
N GLY A 98 4.41 -0.86 -9.31
CA GLY A 98 5.36 -0.85 -8.21
C GLY A 98 5.48 -2.17 -7.46
N GLN A 99 5.99 -2.10 -6.22
CA GLN A 99 6.45 -3.27 -5.48
C GLN A 99 6.03 -3.23 -3.99
N ALA A 100 5.85 -4.38 -3.35
CA ALA A 100 5.76 -5.71 -3.98
C ALA A 100 4.34 -5.97 -4.50
N ALA A 101 4.25 -6.64 -5.65
CA ALA A 101 2.97 -7.04 -6.26
C ALA A 101 2.12 -7.89 -5.29
N SER A 102 2.76 -8.86 -4.64
CA SER A 102 2.13 -9.79 -3.68
C SER A 102 1.70 -9.13 -2.35
N HIS A 103 2.19 -7.93 -2.03
CA HIS A 103 1.93 -7.29 -0.73
C HIS A 103 1.38 -5.87 -0.93
N CYS A 104 2.22 -4.84 -0.88
CA CYS A 104 1.80 -3.44 -0.90
C CYS A 104 0.82 -3.12 -2.03
N VAL A 105 1.07 -3.64 -3.22
CA VAL A 105 0.21 -3.42 -4.39
C VAL A 105 -1.13 -4.15 -4.21
N ARG A 106 -1.10 -5.47 -3.97
CA ARG A 106 -2.30 -6.29 -3.72
C ARG A 106 -3.19 -5.71 -2.64
N PHE A 107 -2.66 -5.45 -1.45
CA PHE A 107 -3.44 -4.93 -0.32
C PHE A 107 -4.00 -3.52 -0.59
N THR A 108 -3.28 -2.68 -1.33
CA THR A 108 -3.80 -1.37 -1.76
C THR A 108 -5.00 -1.54 -2.70
N ILE A 109 -4.91 -2.47 -3.67
CA ILE A 109 -6.01 -2.77 -4.60
C ILE A 109 -7.22 -3.33 -3.86
N GLU A 110 -7.01 -4.31 -2.98
CA GLU A 110 -8.09 -4.93 -2.19
C GLU A 110 -8.82 -3.89 -1.33
N ASP A 111 -8.09 -3.03 -0.61
CA ASP A 111 -8.70 -1.98 0.21
C ASP A 111 -9.43 -0.93 -0.66
N LEU A 112 -8.87 -0.56 -1.81
CA LEU A 112 -9.48 0.41 -2.72
C LEU A 112 -10.79 -0.14 -3.32
N LEU A 113 -10.79 -1.40 -3.75
CA LEU A 113 -11.99 -2.09 -4.26
C LEU A 113 -13.04 -2.27 -3.15
N GLY A 114 -12.61 -2.61 -1.93
CA GLY A 114 -13.48 -2.71 -0.77
C GLY A 114 -14.19 -1.39 -0.45
N GLU A 115 -13.45 -0.29 -0.42
CA GLU A 115 -13.99 1.05 -0.19
C GLU A 115 -14.93 1.51 -1.31
N ALA A 116 -14.62 1.20 -2.56
CA ALA A 116 -15.51 1.49 -3.67
C ALA A 116 -16.81 0.68 -3.62
N SER A 117 -16.72 -0.62 -3.31
CA SER A 117 -17.88 -1.50 -3.14
C SER A 117 -18.80 -1.01 -2.02
N ALA A 118 -18.22 -0.64 -0.87
CA ALA A 118 -18.96 -0.07 0.26
C ALA A 118 -19.71 1.23 -0.10
N ARG A 119 -19.23 1.97 -1.10
CA ARG A 119 -19.84 3.22 -1.62
C ARG A 119 -20.65 3.02 -2.91
N GLN A 120 -20.84 1.76 -3.34
CA GLN A 120 -21.52 1.39 -4.59
C GLN A 120 -20.93 2.07 -5.85
N LEU A 121 -19.61 2.28 -5.88
CA LEU A 121 -18.91 2.87 -7.02
C LEU A 121 -18.39 1.79 -7.97
N ARG A 122 -18.56 1.99 -9.28
CA ARG A 122 -18.01 1.12 -10.33
C ARG A 122 -16.54 1.45 -10.60
N LEU A 123 -15.66 1.08 -9.68
CA LEU A 123 -14.23 1.42 -9.75
C LEU A 123 -13.42 0.55 -10.72
N ALA A 124 -13.85 -0.70 -10.92
CA ALA A 124 -13.11 -1.67 -11.74
C ALA A 124 -12.90 -1.18 -13.19
N GLU A 125 -13.79 -0.32 -13.70
CA GLU A 125 -13.70 0.21 -15.06
C GLU A 125 -12.61 1.27 -15.24
N LYS A 126 -12.05 1.81 -14.14
CA LYS A 126 -11.02 2.85 -14.17
C LYS A 126 -9.72 2.47 -13.47
N LEU A 127 -9.60 1.25 -12.96
CA LEU A 127 -8.35 0.73 -12.40
C LEU A 127 -7.58 -0.04 -13.47
N TYR A 128 -6.31 0.37 -13.67
CA TYR A 128 -5.42 -0.24 -14.63
C TYR A 128 -4.16 -0.73 -13.91
N LEU A 129 -3.85 -2.02 -14.05
CA LEU A 129 -2.65 -2.63 -13.48
C LEU A 129 -1.58 -2.71 -14.56
N LEU A 130 -0.43 -2.08 -14.32
CA LEU A 130 0.75 -2.20 -15.16
C LEU A 130 1.59 -3.38 -14.67
N THR A 131 1.14 -4.60 -15.01
CA THR A 131 1.71 -5.85 -14.47
C THR A 131 3.16 -6.10 -14.90
N ASP A 132 3.59 -5.52 -16.02
CA ASP A 132 4.99 -5.52 -16.49
C ASP A 132 5.89 -4.54 -15.70
N CYS A 133 5.29 -3.69 -14.87
CA CYS A 133 5.93 -2.73 -13.98
C CYS A 133 5.80 -3.14 -12.50
N MET A 134 5.70 -4.44 -12.24
CA MET A 134 5.52 -5.02 -10.90
C MET A 134 6.38 -6.26 -10.70
N SER A 135 6.72 -6.56 -9.45
CA SER A 135 7.33 -7.83 -9.08
C SER A 135 6.87 -8.28 -7.69
N CYS A 136 6.70 -9.60 -7.51
CA CYS A 136 6.45 -10.19 -6.20
C CYS A 136 7.75 -10.30 -5.39
N VAL A 137 7.59 -10.36 -4.08
CA VAL A 137 8.65 -10.80 -3.16
C VAL A 137 8.32 -12.20 -2.68
N ALA A 138 9.36 -13.04 -2.54
CA ALA A 138 9.21 -14.36 -1.95
C ALA A 138 9.16 -14.24 -0.42
N VAL A 139 8.26 -14.98 0.21
CA VAL A 139 8.18 -15.09 1.67
C VAL A 139 8.73 -16.44 2.11
N PRO A 140 9.44 -16.52 3.25
CA PRO A 140 9.84 -17.79 3.82
C PRO A 140 8.61 -18.67 4.12
N ASP A 141 8.56 -19.87 3.55
CA ASP A 141 7.62 -20.93 3.94
C ASP A 141 7.93 -21.33 5.39
N PRO A 142 6.93 -21.54 6.26
CA PRO A 142 7.09 -22.16 7.58
C PRO A 142 7.95 -23.43 7.63
N ARG A 143 8.13 -24.12 6.49
CA ARG A 143 8.96 -25.32 6.32
C ARG A 143 10.41 -25.04 5.84
N GLY A 144 10.82 -23.78 5.75
CA GLY A 144 12.18 -23.37 5.36
C GLY A 144 12.43 -23.26 3.85
N GLY A 145 11.37 -23.33 3.04
CA GLY A 145 11.42 -22.99 1.60
C GLY A 145 11.15 -21.51 1.35
N PHE A 146 11.23 -21.06 0.10
CA PHE A 146 10.67 -19.77 -0.32
C PHE A 146 9.37 -20.04 -1.08
N ALA A 147 8.25 -19.51 -0.59
CA ALA A 147 7.01 -19.51 -1.34
C ALA A 147 6.95 -18.22 -2.18
N VAL A 148 6.63 -18.38 -3.46
CA VAL A 148 6.26 -17.27 -4.33
C VAL A 148 4.74 -17.16 -4.23
N ASP A 149 4.24 -16.04 -3.69
CA ASP A 149 2.83 -15.64 -3.76
C ASP A 149 2.57 -14.87 -5.06
#